data_AF-A0A9X1QKD0-F1
#
_entry.id   AF-A0A9X1QKD0-F1
#
_cell.length_a   1.000
_cell.length_b   1.000
_cell.length_c   1.000
_cell.angle_alpha   90.00
_cell.angle_beta   90.00
_cell.angle_gamma   90.00
#
_symmetry.space_group_name_H-M   'P 1'
#
loop_
_entity.id
_entity.type
_entity.pdbx_description
1 polymer ?
#
loop_
_entity_poly.entity_id
_entity_poly.type
_entity_poly.pdbx_seq_one_letter_code
_entity_poly.pdbx_strand_id
1 'polypeptide(L)'
;MRKKLLAIAGLTLILSACGAPRDEDVLTDAKIQSSQSAPELPDVQLSENPEPPPAPAPPPPEEPLGNELDNAIENEVIPAGIPGTIPPAFQALWALAPSDCRPGDVTGNAIMITPDQILSADAVGSLQGVLGDYPGRFEGRFAYDSATEVREQLVLTGGRNVLVRTSGGQQVTYRRCAASGPTG
;
A
#
# COMPACT_ATOMS: atom_id res chain seq x y z
N MET A 1 67.31 7.38 -11.09
CA MET A 1 67.41 6.25 -10.13
C MET A 1 66.13 6.26 -9.30
N ARG A 2 65.27 5.24 -9.11
CA ARG A 2 65.18 3.79 -9.41
C ARG A 2 63.68 3.51 -9.73
N LYS A 3 63.39 2.87 -10.87
CA LYS A 3 62.88 1.49 -11.07
C LYS A 3 61.36 1.29 -10.94
N LYS A 4 60.81 0.82 -12.08
CA LYS A 4 59.48 0.29 -12.36
C LYS A 4 59.18 -0.97 -11.52
N LEU A 5 57.89 -1.23 -11.27
CA LEU A 5 57.32 -2.59 -11.27
C LEU A 5 55.91 -2.52 -11.86
N LEU A 6 55.67 -3.45 -12.79
CA LEU A 6 54.56 -3.57 -13.71
C LEU A 6 53.93 -4.96 -13.47
N ALA A 7 52.60 -5.04 -13.64
CA ALA A 7 51.82 -6.25 -13.92
C ALA A 7 51.59 -7.22 -12.72
N ILE A 8 50.55 -8.07 -12.65
CA ILE A 8 49.81 -8.84 -13.67
C ILE A 8 48.37 -9.11 -13.17
N ALA A 9 47.49 -9.31 -14.16
CA ALA A 9 46.13 -9.82 -14.18
C ALA A 9 45.79 -11.01 -13.25
N GLY A 10 44.49 -11.14 -12.95
CA GLY A 10 43.88 -12.32 -12.35
C GLY A 10 42.36 -12.32 -12.51
N LEU A 11 41.90 -12.56 -13.74
CA LEU A 11 40.52 -12.87 -14.10
C LEU A 11 40.18 -14.29 -13.60
N THR A 12 39.10 -14.50 -12.85
CA THR A 12 38.48 -15.83 -12.76
C THR A 12 36.96 -15.70 -12.62
N LEU A 13 36.27 -16.00 -13.72
CA LEU A 13 34.85 -16.32 -13.79
C LEU A 13 34.58 -17.64 -13.07
N ILE A 14 33.46 -17.74 -12.34
CA ILE A 14 32.69 -18.98 -12.26
C ILE A 14 31.21 -18.62 -12.44
N LEU A 15 30.68 -18.97 -13.62
CA LEU A 15 29.26 -19.06 -13.93
C LEU A 15 28.63 -20.28 -13.24
N SER A 16 27.29 -20.27 -13.23
CA SER A 16 26.37 -21.41 -13.22
C SER A 16 25.91 -21.96 -11.86
N ALA A 17 24.80 -21.39 -11.38
CA ALA A 17 23.74 -22.13 -10.71
C ALA A 17 22.39 -21.73 -11.34
N CYS A 18 22.17 -22.14 -12.59
CA CYS A 18 20.82 -22.24 -13.14
C CYS A 18 20.19 -23.49 -12.53
N GLY A 19 19.19 -23.32 -11.66
CA GLY A 19 18.32 -24.40 -11.25
C GLY A 19 17.53 -24.88 -12.46
N ALA A 20 17.82 -26.11 -12.92
CA ALA A 20 17.00 -26.77 -13.91
C ALA A 20 15.59 -27.01 -13.32
N PRO A 21 14.50 -26.69 -14.06
CA PRO A 21 13.17 -27.15 -13.67
C PRO A 21 13.16 -28.67 -13.70
N ARG A 22 12.68 -29.27 -12.60
CA ARG A 22 12.57 -30.72 -12.47
C ARG A 22 11.39 -31.21 -13.31
N ASP A 23 11.53 -32.39 -13.91
CA ASP A 23 10.53 -33.07 -14.76
C ASP A 23 9.21 -33.45 -14.05
N GLU A 24 9.05 -33.10 -12.78
CA GLU A 24 7.85 -33.39 -11.98
C GLU A 24 6.70 -32.39 -12.20
N ASP A 25 6.92 -31.32 -12.99
CA ASP A 25 5.93 -30.26 -13.26
C ASP A 25 5.44 -30.22 -14.72
N VAL A 26 5.54 -31.35 -15.44
CA VAL A 26 4.90 -31.51 -16.74
C VAL A 26 3.46 -31.97 -16.53
N LEU A 27 2.51 -31.08 -16.79
CA LEU A 27 1.08 -31.40 -16.95
C LEU A 27 0.93 -32.41 -18.10
N THR A 28 0.99 -33.69 -17.77
CA THR A 28 0.70 -34.78 -18.70
C THR A 28 -0.77 -34.72 -19.13
N ASP A 29 -1.06 -35.04 -20.39
CA ASP A 29 -2.42 -35.08 -20.95
C ASP A 29 -3.39 -35.96 -20.12
N ALA A 30 -2.83 -36.97 -19.44
CA ALA A 30 -3.57 -37.82 -18.50
C ALA A 30 -4.17 -37.05 -17.31
N LYS A 31 -3.52 -35.98 -16.83
CA LYS A 31 -4.02 -35.14 -15.73
C LYS A 31 -5.11 -34.16 -16.19
N ILE A 32 -5.14 -33.82 -17.49
CA ILE A 32 -6.18 -33.00 -18.11
C ILE A 32 -7.46 -33.84 -18.33
N GLN A 33 -7.33 -35.10 -18.76
CA GLN A 33 -8.49 -35.98 -18.96
C GLN A 33 -9.23 -36.35 -17.67
N SER A 34 -8.55 -36.45 -16.52
CA SER A 34 -9.21 -36.81 -15.26
C SER A 34 -10.15 -35.73 -14.70
N SER A 35 -10.03 -34.48 -15.18
CA SER A 35 -10.90 -33.38 -14.75
C SER A 35 -12.17 -33.20 -15.58
N GLN A 36 -12.37 -33.97 -16.66
CA GLN A 36 -13.57 -33.84 -17.52
C GLN A 36 -14.73 -34.77 -17.13
N SER A 37 -14.59 -35.58 -16.09
CA SER A 37 -15.65 -36.47 -15.62
C SER A 37 -16.32 -35.91 -14.35
N ALA A 38 -17.02 -34.79 -14.50
CA ALA A 38 -17.98 -34.36 -13.48
C ALA A 38 -19.27 -35.18 -13.69
N PRO A 39 -19.79 -35.88 -12.66
CA PRO A 39 -21.07 -36.58 -12.74
C PRO A 39 -22.19 -35.59 -13.03
N GLU A 40 -23.03 -35.89 -14.03
CA GLU A 40 -24.25 -35.12 -14.27
C GLU A 40 -25.14 -35.19 -13.02
N LEU A 41 -25.49 -34.03 -12.47
CA LEU A 41 -26.40 -33.91 -11.35
C LEU A 41 -27.80 -34.35 -11.82
N PRO A 42 -28.54 -35.14 -11.02
CA PRO A 42 -29.90 -35.50 -11.38
C PRO A 42 -30.78 -34.25 -11.46
N ASP A 43 -31.64 -34.21 -12.48
CA ASP A 43 -32.65 -33.18 -12.64
C ASP A 43 -33.53 -33.09 -11.39
N VAL A 44 -33.36 -32.00 -10.64
CA VAL A 44 -34.23 -31.66 -9.52
C VAL A 44 -35.58 -31.28 -10.11
N GLN A 45 -36.57 -32.15 -9.97
CA GLN A 45 -37.96 -31.80 -10.27
C GLN A 45 -38.41 -30.71 -9.28
N LEU A 46 -38.47 -29.48 -9.78
CA LEU A 46 -39.12 -28.36 -9.10
C LEU A 46 -40.60 -28.69 -8.98
N SER A 47 -40.99 -29.23 -7.81
CA SER A 47 -42.40 -29.38 -7.45
C SER A 47 -43.06 -28.01 -7.53
N GLU A 48 -44.12 -27.92 -8.31
CA GLU A 48 -44.96 -26.73 -8.45
C GLU A 48 -45.49 -26.34 -7.07
N ASN A 49 -44.94 -25.24 -6.54
CA ASN A 49 -45.38 -24.66 -5.28
C ASN A 49 -46.78 -24.07 -5.51
N PRO A 50 -47.83 -24.50 -4.77
CA PRO A 50 -49.17 -23.96 -4.96
C PRO A 50 -49.17 -22.44 -4.74
N GLU A 51 -49.87 -21.72 -5.62
CA GLU A 51 -49.97 -20.26 -5.58
C GLU A 51 -50.48 -19.78 -4.21
N PRO A 52 -49.77 -18.83 -3.55
CA PRO A 52 -50.22 -18.26 -2.29
C PRO A 52 -51.51 -17.45 -2.52
N PRO A 53 -52.40 -17.39 -1.52
CA PRO A 53 -53.63 -16.61 -1.63
C PRO A 53 -53.32 -15.13 -1.95
N PRO A 54 -54.23 -14.42 -2.64
CA PRO A 54 -54.00 -13.05 -3.05
C PRO A 54 -53.74 -12.16 -1.82
N ALA A 55 -52.63 -11.42 -1.87
CA ALA A 55 -52.25 -10.50 -0.81
C ALA A 55 -53.31 -9.40 -0.63
N PRO A 56 -53.58 -8.95 0.60
CA PRO A 56 -54.43 -7.79 0.84
C PRO A 56 -53.86 -6.54 0.14
N ALA A 57 -54.75 -5.65 -0.29
CA ALA A 57 -54.41 -4.44 -1.04
C ALA A 57 -53.32 -3.61 -0.32
N PRO A 58 -52.35 -3.03 -1.07
CA PRO A 58 -51.27 -2.27 -0.48
C PRO A 58 -51.82 -1.04 0.26
N PRO A 59 -51.26 -0.68 1.43
CA PRO A 59 -51.59 0.57 2.09
C PRO A 59 -51.28 1.76 1.17
N PRO A 60 -51.97 2.91 1.35
CA PRO A 60 -51.68 4.11 0.58
C PRO A 60 -50.19 4.48 0.71
N PRO A 61 -49.57 5.04 -0.34
CA PRO A 61 -48.16 5.37 -0.32
C PRO A 61 -47.89 6.33 0.83
N GLU A 62 -47.13 5.86 1.82
CA GLU A 62 -46.56 6.71 2.84
C GLU A 62 -45.68 7.74 2.13
N GLU A 63 -45.91 9.02 2.43
CA GLU A 63 -45.08 10.11 1.96
C GLU A 63 -43.61 9.76 2.24
N PRO A 64 -42.67 10.01 1.31
CA PRO A 64 -41.30 9.63 1.53
C PRO A 64 -40.80 10.37 2.77
N LEU A 65 -40.67 9.63 3.88
CA LEU A 65 -39.82 10.01 4.98
C LEU A 65 -38.48 10.35 4.32
N GLY A 66 -38.14 11.63 4.37
CA GLY A 66 -36.89 12.12 3.82
C GLY A 66 -35.78 11.19 4.27
N ASN A 67 -34.95 10.75 3.34
CA ASN A 67 -33.77 9.96 3.63
C ASN A 67 -32.93 10.72 4.68
N GLU A 68 -33.12 10.42 5.97
CA GLU A 68 -32.21 10.78 7.06
C GLU A 68 -30.90 9.98 6.99
N LEU A 69 -30.64 9.36 5.84
CA LEU A 69 -29.36 8.74 5.48
C LEU A 69 -28.43 9.71 4.73
N ASP A 70 -28.73 11.01 4.75
CA ASP A 70 -27.87 12.07 4.22
C ASP A 70 -27.55 13.04 5.36
N ASN A 71 -26.26 13.13 5.73
CA ASN A 71 -25.64 13.98 6.76
C ASN A 71 -25.34 13.39 8.15
N ALA A 72 -25.19 12.08 8.27
CA ALA A 72 -24.27 11.52 9.28
C ALA A 72 -22.91 11.25 8.63
N ILE A 73 -22.28 12.28 8.06
CA ILE A 73 -20.81 12.32 8.07
C ILE A 73 -20.49 12.62 9.53
N GLU A 74 -20.51 11.56 10.34
CA GLU A 74 -19.95 11.60 11.69
C GLU A 74 -18.59 12.25 11.56
N ASN A 75 -18.38 13.35 12.29
CA ASN A 75 -17.05 13.84 12.58
C ASN A 75 -16.26 12.66 13.16
N GLU A 76 -15.56 11.91 12.31
CA GLU A 76 -14.74 10.80 12.75
C GLU A 76 -13.64 11.42 13.61
N VAL A 77 -13.86 11.40 14.92
CA VAL A 77 -12.96 11.98 15.89
C VAL A 77 -11.64 11.22 15.77
N ILE A 78 -10.61 11.89 15.29
CA ILE A 78 -9.29 11.27 15.19
C ILE A 78 -8.79 11.07 16.63
N PRO A 79 -8.50 9.83 17.05
CA PRO A 79 -8.05 9.56 18.40
C PRO A 79 -6.73 10.30 18.68
N ALA A 80 -6.50 10.71 19.93
CA ALA A 80 -5.33 11.52 20.27
C ALA A 80 -3.99 10.80 19.98
N GLY A 81 -3.97 9.47 20.11
CA GLY A 81 -2.75 8.68 20.03
C GLY A 81 -1.88 8.77 21.27
N ILE A 82 -0.73 8.10 21.23
CA ILE A 82 0.30 8.15 22.26
C ILE A 82 1.50 9.00 21.80
N PRO A 83 2.27 9.60 22.73
CA PRO A 83 3.54 10.24 22.37
C PRO A 83 4.48 9.23 21.70
N GLY A 84 5.16 9.66 20.65
CA GLY A 84 6.10 8.82 19.90
C GLY A 84 6.67 9.53 18.69
N THR A 85 7.41 8.79 17.87
CA THR A 85 8.03 9.28 16.64
C THR A 85 7.70 8.35 15.47
N ILE A 86 7.80 8.88 14.25
CA ILE A 86 7.69 8.09 13.03
C ILE A 86 8.89 7.12 12.98
N PRO A 87 8.69 5.81 12.76
CA PRO A 87 9.79 4.85 12.79
C PRO A 87 10.88 5.15 11.75
N PRO A 88 12.18 4.94 12.06
CA PRO A 88 13.29 5.23 11.15
C PRO A 88 13.18 4.59 9.76
N ALA A 89 12.43 3.50 9.66
CA ALA A 89 12.11 2.83 8.40
C ALA A 89 11.46 3.76 7.37
N PHE A 90 10.58 4.65 7.83
CA PHE A 90 9.82 5.59 6.99
C PHE A 90 10.57 6.90 6.78
N GLN A 91 11.55 7.20 7.62
CA GLN A 91 12.33 8.43 7.55
C GLN A 91 13.26 8.40 6.33
N ALA A 92 12.97 9.25 5.35
CA ALA A 92 13.75 9.45 4.13
C ALA A 92 13.13 10.56 3.27
N LEU A 93 13.84 10.91 2.21
CA LEU A 93 13.25 11.58 1.06
C LEU A 93 12.57 10.53 0.16
N TRP A 94 11.33 10.79 -0.20
CA TRP A 94 10.48 9.97 -1.04
C TRP A 94 9.94 10.80 -2.20
N ALA A 95 9.87 10.23 -3.40
CA ALA A 95 9.42 10.96 -4.59
C ALA A 95 8.56 10.10 -5.51
N LEU A 96 7.65 10.74 -6.25
CA LEU A 96 6.89 10.06 -7.31
C LEU A 96 7.77 9.77 -8.53
N ALA A 97 8.59 10.74 -8.93
CA ALA A 97 9.51 10.64 -10.06
C ALA A 97 10.97 10.74 -9.59
N PRO A 98 11.92 10.04 -10.25
CA PRO A 98 13.35 10.18 -9.95
C PRO A 98 13.88 11.61 -10.07
N SER A 99 13.29 12.44 -10.93
CA SER A 99 13.66 13.86 -11.10
C SER A 99 13.45 14.71 -9.85
N ASP A 100 12.56 14.28 -8.95
CA ASP A 100 12.18 15.01 -7.75
C ASP A 100 13.08 14.62 -6.55
N CYS A 101 13.96 13.64 -6.73
CA CYS A 101 14.94 13.22 -5.73
C CYS A 101 16.15 14.16 -5.70
N ARG A 102 15.99 15.32 -5.06
CA ARG A 102 17.08 16.27 -4.80
C ARG A 102 17.55 16.18 -3.36
N PRO A 103 18.84 15.89 -3.10
CA PRO A 103 19.36 15.83 -1.73
C PRO A 103 19.16 17.17 -0.99
N GLY A 104 18.57 17.10 0.20
CA GLY A 104 18.41 18.27 1.08
C GLY A 104 17.30 19.25 0.66
N ASP A 105 16.53 18.93 -0.38
CA ASP A 105 15.48 19.79 -0.90
C ASP A 105 14.18 19.00 -1.12
N VAL A 106 13.05 19.58 -0.73
CA VAL A 106 11.72 18.99 -0.92
C VAL A 106 11.03 19.79 -2.01
N THR A 107 11.12 19.30 -3.24
CA THR A 107 10.59 19.99 -4.43
C THR A 107 9.60 19.13 -5.20
N GLY A 108 8.68 19.79 -5.90
CA GLY A 108 7.68 19.11 -6.72
C GLY A 108 6.86 18.13 -5.90
N ASN A 109 6.83 16.86 -6.34
CA ASN A 109 6.04 15.81 -5.70
C ASN A 109 6.85 14.98 -4.68
N ALA A 110 7.99 15.48 -4.22
CA ALA A 110 8.76 14.83 -3.17
C ALA A 110 8.18 15.13 -1.79
N ILE A 111 8.36 14.19 -0.87
CA ILE A 111 8.12 14.38 0.56
C ILE A 111 9.34 13.94 1.36
N MET A 112 9.62 14.65 2.45
CA MET A 112 10.62 14.24 3.43
C MET A 112 9.91 13.84 4.71
N ILE A 113 10.24 12.66 5.22
CA ILE A 113 9.72 12.15 6.49
C ILE A 113 10.85 12.20 7.51
N THR A 114 10.64 12.92 8.61
CA THR A 114 11.54 13.02 9.77
C THR A 114 10.93 12.28 10.96
N PRO A 115 11.55 12.25 12.16
CA PRO A 115 10.95 11.61 13.32
C PRO A 115 9.58 12.17 13.74
N ASP A 116 9.29 13.41 13.42
CA ASP A 116 8.14 14.17 13.91
C ASP A 116 7.35 14.89 12.82
N GLN A 117 7.82 14.88 11.58
CA GLN A 117 7.20 15.64 10.49
C GLN A 117 7.13 14.88 9.17
N ILE A 118 6.13 15.27 8.37
CA ILE A 118 6.05 15.01 6.93
C ILE A 118 6.10 16.36 6.23
N LEU A 119 7.20 16.62 5.53
CA LEU A 119 7.41 17.83 4.74
C LEU A 119 7.08 17.56 3.28
N SER A 120 6.35 18.46 2.65
CA SER A 120 6.12 18.52 1.21
C SER A 120 6.44 19.93 0.71
N ALA A 121 6.43 20.16 -0.60
CA ALA A 121 6.69 21.50 -1.15
C ALA A 121 5.68 22.55 -0.66
N ASP A 122 4.43 22.15 -0.40
CA ASP A 122 3.31 23.06 -0.15
C ASP A 122 2.80 23.02 1.31
N ALA A 123 3.25 22.08 2.12
CA ALA A 123 2.73 21.89 3.48
C ALA A 123 3.71 21.14 4.39
N VAL A 124 3.65 21.46 5.69
CA VAL A 124 4.33 20.73 6.76
C VAL A 124 3.30 20.09 7.69
N GLY A 125 3.36 18.76 7.83
CA GLY A 125 2.55 18.01 8.78
C GLY A 125 3.37 17.65 10.00
N SER A 126 2.95 18.10 11.19
CA SER A 126 3.59 17.77 12.47
C SER A 126 2.84 16.66 13.19
N LEU A 127 3.55 15.61 13.61
CA LEU A 127 3.00 14.47 14.34
C LEU A 127 2.48 14.92 15.72
N GLN A 128 1.19 14.70 15.97
CA GLN A 128 0.51 15.00 17.24
C GLN A 128 0.33 13.75 18.11
N GLY A 129 0.38 12.56 17.52
CA GLY A 129 0.30 11.30 18.25
C GLY A 129 0.37 10.08 17.35
N VAL A 130 0.95 9.00 17.87
CA VAL A 130 1.02 7.70 17.21
C VAL A 130 -0.27 6.94 17.46
N LEU A 131 -0.92 6.48 16.39
CA LEU A 131 -2.14 5.69 16.45
C LEU A 131 -1.86 4.19 16.33
N GLY A 132 -0.82 3.83 15.57
CA GLY A 132 -0.36 2.46 15.42
C GLY A 132 1.06 2.39 14.87
N ASP A 133 1.87 1.50 15.43
CA ASP A 133 3.21 1.17 14.93
C ASP A 133 3.29 -0.35 14.75
N TYR A 134 3.25 -0.79 13.50
CA TYR A 134 3.24 -2.20 13.10
C TYR A 134 4.43 -2.48 12.17
N PRO A 135 4.85 -3.75 12.04
CA PRO A 135 5.88 -4.12 11.07
C PRO A 135 5.53 -3.66 9.64
N GLY A 136 6.23 -2.65 9.15
CA GLY A 136 6.03 -2.10 7.81
C GLY A 136 4.80 -1.19 7.64
N ARG A 137 4.03 -0.91 8.70
CA ARG A 137 2.91 0.04 8.67
C ARG A 137 2.94 0.96 9.88
N PHE A 138 2.81 2.26 9.66
CA PHE A 138 2.70 3.28 10.69
C PHE A 138 1.43 4.09 10.48
N GLU A 139 0.74 4.43 11.56
CA GLU A 139 -0.45 5.26 11.58
C GLU A 139 -0.26 6.38 12.60
N GLY A 140 -0.45 7.62 12.17
CA GLY A 140 -0.25 8.80 13.00
C GLY A 140 -1.31 9.86 12.77
N ARG A 141 -1.54 10.68 13.79
CA ARG A 141 -2.34 11.89 13.71
C ARG A 141 -1.43 13.08 13.48
N PHE A 142 -1.66 13.82 12.40
CA PHE A 142 -0.82 14.94 11.98
C PHE A 142 -1.63 16.21 11.95
N ALA A 143 -1.04 17.31 12.42
CA ALA A 143 -1.57 18.65 12.23
C ALA A 143 -0.81 19.32 11.09
N TYR A 144 -1.51 19.80 10.07
CA TYR A 144 -0.95 20.60 8.98
C TYR A 144 -1.19 22.09 9.23
N ASP A 145 -0.49 22.94 8.47
CA ASP A 145 -0.51 24.41 8.61
C ASP A 145 -1.91 25.06 8.60
N SER A 146 -2.93 24.36 8.08
CA SER A 146 -4.34 24.76 8.12
C SER A 146 -5.06 24.52 9.46
N ALA A 147 -4.34 24.11 10.51
CA ALA A 147 -4.89 23.61 11.78
C ALA A 147 -5.84 22.41 11.64
N THR A 148 -5.83 21.74 10.49
CA THR A 148 -6.60 20.52 10.25
C THR A 148 -5.79 19.32 10.72
N GLU A 149 -6.37 18.53 11.63
CA GLU A 149 -5.81 17.24 12.01
C GLU A 149 -6.25 16.18 11.00
N VAL A 150 -5.30 15.35 10.56
CA VAL A 150 -5.53 14.28 9.59
C VAL A 150 -4.90 12.99 10.10
N ARG A 151 -5.59 11.87 9.90
CA ARG A 151 -5.02 10.53 10.06
C ARG A 151 -4.19 10.19 8.83
N GLU A 152 -2.92 9.90 9.04
CA GLU A 152 -1.98 9.45 8.01
C GLU A 152 -1.63 7.99 8.24
N GLN A 153 -1.67 7.19 7.18
CA GLN A 153 -1.14 5.83 7.17
C GLN A 153 0.04 5.73 6.21
N LEU A 154 1.16 5.21 6.69
CA LEU A 154 2.37 4.96 5.94
C LEU A 154 2.59 3.45 5.86
N VAL A 155 2.76 2.90 4.66
CA VAL A 155 3.03 1.46 4.43
C VAL A 155 4.28 1.30 3.58
N LEU A 156 5.23 0.51 4.05
CA LEU A 156 6.43 0.15 3.31
C LEU A 156 6.20 -1.16 2.54
N THR A 157 6.46 -1.12 1.24
CA THR A 157 6.43 -2.29 0.35
C THR A 157 7.72 -2.37 -0.46
N GLY A 158 7.86 -3.40 -1.31
CA GLY A 158 8.99 -3.52 -2.24
C GLY A 158 10.37 -3.49 -1.56
N GLY A 159 10.54 -4.23 -0.46
CA GLY A 159 11.80 -4.25 0.29
C GLY A 159 12.12 -2.94 1.01
N ARG A 160 11.09 -2.17 1.42
CA ARG A 160 11.19 -0.84 2.08
C ARG A 160 11.66 0.28 1.15
N ASN A 161 11.61 0.08 -0.17
CA ASN A 161 11.94 1.09 -1.18
C ASN A 161 10.72 1.76 -1.80
N VAL A 162 9.51 1.30 -1.45
CA VAL A 162 8.25 1.90 -1.88
C VAL A 162 7.47 2.29 -0.63
N LEU A 163 7.02 3.54 -0.59
CA LEU A 163 6.16 4.08 0.45
C LEU A 163 4.77 4.31 -0.14
N VAL A 164 3.76 3.70 0.47
CA VAL A 164 2.36 4.02 0.21
C VAL A 164 1.87 4.90 1.35
N ARG A 165 1.50 6.14 1.05
CA ARG A 165 0.91 7.08 2.01
C ARG A 165 -0.58 7.17 1.75
N THR A 166 -1.40 7.06 2.79
CA THR A 166 -2.84 7.30 2.74
C THR A 166 -3.18 8.46 3.65
N SER A 167 -3.76 9.52 3.09
CA SER A 167 -4.15 10.75 3.80
C SER A 167 -5.54 11.18 3.35
N GLY A 168 -6.47 11.38 4.28
CA GLY A 168 -7.84 11.80 3.94
C GLY A 168 -8.54 10.90 2.92
N GLY A 169 -8.26 9.59 2.95
CA GLY A 169 -8.78 8.60 2.00
C GLY A 169 -8.08 8.56 0.63
N GLN A 170 -7.12 9.46 0.37
CA GLN A 170 -6.31 9.46 -0.85
C GLN A 170 -5.03 8.65 -0.64
N GLN A 171 -4.72 7.76 -1.59
CA GLN A 171 -3.51 6.94 -1.56
C GLN A 171 -2.50 7.40 -2.61
N VAL A 172 -1.26 7.63 -2.20
CA VAL A 172 -0.15 8.05 -3.05
C VAL A 172 1.04 7.11 -2.85
N THR A 173 1.67 6.69 -3.94
CA THR A 173 2.81 5.75 -3.91
C THR A 173 4.10 6.46 -4.32
N TYR A 174 5.08 6.47 -3.43
CA TYR A 174 6.39 7.06 -3.62
C TYR A 174 7.48 6.01 -3.70
N ARG A 175 8.59 6.36 -4.34
CA ARG A 175 9.84 5.61 -4.32
C ARG A 175 10.85 6.30 -3.41
N ARG A 176 11.64 5.50 -2.70
CA ARG A 176 12.72 6.02 -1.87
C ARG A 176 13.76 6.69 -2.76
N CYS A 177 14.14 7.92 -2.43
CA CYS A 177 15.27 8.55 -3.08
C CYS A 177 16.56 7.89 -2.59
N ALA A 178 17.48 7.61 -3.51
CA ALA A 178 18.80 7.12 -3.12
C ALA A 178 19.47 8.18 -2.24
N ALA A 179 19.87 7.80 -1.03
CA ALA A 179 20.77 8.64 -0.26
C ALA A 179 22.05 8.73 -1.09
N SER A 180 22.42 9.94 -1.52
CA SER A 180 23.76 10.19 -2.02
C SER A 180 24.71 9.75 -0.92
N GLY A 181 25.34 8.59 -1.07
CA GLY A 181 26.39 8.17 -0.16
C GLY A 181 27.50 9.23 -0.13
N PRO A 182 28.29 9.31 0.96
CA PRO A 182 29.44 10.20 0.97
C PRO A 182 30.33 9.84 -0.23
N THR A 183 30.48 10.78 -1.17
CA THR A 183 31.51 10.70 -2.20
C THR A 183 32.84 10.74 -1.45
N GLY A 184 33.49 9.57 -1.36
CA GLY A 184 34.82 9.42 -0.76
C GLY A 184 35.92 10.09 -1.56
#